data_AF-A0A453CKM2-F1
#
_entry.id   AF-A0A453CKM2-F1
#
_cell.length_a   1.000
_cell.length_b   1.000
_cell.length_c   1.000
_cell.angle_alpha   90.00
_cell.angle_beta   90.00
_cell.angle_gamma   90.00
#
_symmetry.space_group_name_H-M   'P 1'
#
loop_
_entity.id
_entity.type
_entity.pdbx_description
1 polymer ?
#
loop_
_entity_poly.entity_id
_entity_poly.type
_entity_poly.pdbx_seq_one_letter_code
_entity_poly.pdbx_strand_id
1 'polypeptide(L)'
;MEIWSELSTMNLNNSQNDAILNCISAMLSNSSSSLSLIWGPPGTGKTKTITVLLWLMRKLKHGTLTCAPTNLAVKQVASCFLRLSKENPLDTSCLGDVLLFGNKHRMCVEDDLKEIYLHDRVRKLLVCFAPLTGWRHCLSSMYDFLENGYSQYLRYSEEQKEENKPSFLHYTRKKLDVIYPELRRCFKQLLFHVPKSCILEVNYNNIISLLELLEDFNTLQRKTTRVEIKEVFLYKDVPRKSSMGILPKTVITIGKTRIKCLELLKMLLSCLKLPITSSKRTIREFCMESASIIFCTVSSSSKVTSNKKLELLVVDEAAQLKECETLIPLRLPALKHAILIGDECQLPATVVSKVCKDALFGRSLFARLSSLGHEKYLLNMQYRMHPSISIFPNSSFYGGQLLDAPSVMQKEHQKKYLPGSMFGTYSFFNIEDTCSKTMKKVTVGVICPYSAQVLAIQEKLRKIKFGPLSVKISSVDGFQGGEEDIIILSTVRSNSDGVVGFVSDRQRTNVALTRARHCLWILGNTATL
;
A
#
# COMPACT_ATOMS: atom_id res chain seq x y z
N MET A 1 -12.58 17.36 -17.59
CA MET A 1 -13.29 16.21 -18.21
C MET A 1 -12.67 14.88 -17.82
N GLU A 2 -11.34 14.72 -17.83
CA GLU A 2 -10.66 13.44 -17.57
C GLU A 2 -10.86 12.92 -16.12
N ILE A 3 -10.64 13.75 -15.10
CA ILE A 3 -10.76 13.38 -13.67
C ILE A 3 -12.20 12.93 -13.31
N TRP A 4 -13.22 13.59 -13.88
CA TRP A 4 -14.61 13.28 -13.57
C TRP A 4 -15.06 11.94 -14.17
N SER A 5 -14.57 11.63 -15.38
CA SER A 5 -14.74 10.32 -16.00
C SER A 5 -14.12 9.22 -15.14
N GLU A 6 -12.89 9.43 -14.65
CA GLU A 6 -12.22 8.47 -13.76
C GLU A 6 -12.96 8.28 -12.43
N LEU A 7 -13.40 9.36 -11.78
CA LEU A 7 -14.15 9.31 -10.54
C LEU A 7 -15.48 8.56 -10.68
N SER A 8 -16.16 8.68 -11.82
CA SER A 8 -17.43 8.00 -12.07
C SER A 8 -17.32 6.48 -11.98
N THR A 9 -16.13 5.92 -12.18
CA THR A 9 -15.87 4.47 -12.08
C THR A 9 -15.64 3.97 -10.65
N MET A 10 -15.44 4.88 -9.68
CA MET A 10 -14.95 4.55 -8.33
C MET A 10 -16.05 4.30 -7.27
N ASN A 11 -17.32 4.26 -7.69
CA ASN A 11 -18.49 4.04 -6.81
C ASN A 11 -18.44 4.91 -5.54
N LEU A 12 -18.14 6.19 -5.70
CA LEU A 12 -18.17 7.19 -4.62
C LEU A 12 -19.50 7.93 -4.64
N ASN A 13 -19.97 8.37 -3.46
CA ASN A 13 -21.12 9.26 -3.39
C ASN A 13 -20.73 10.72 -3.71
N ASN A 14 -21.74 11.59 -3.86
CA ASN A 14 -21.55 13.00 -4.19
C ASN A 14 -20.63 13.72 -3.18
N SER A 15 -20.87 13.57 -1.86
CA SER A 15 -20.03 14.24 -0.85
C SER A 15 -18.55 13.85 -0.92
N GLN A 16 -18.26 12.58 -1.25
CA GLN A 16 -16.89 12.08 -1.44
C GLN A 16 -16.29 12.64 -2.74
N ASN A 17 -17.04 12.66 -3.83
CA ASN A 17 -16.60 13.23 -5.11
C ASN A 17 -16.33 14.73 -4.98
N ASP A 18 -17.24 15.48 -4.37
CA ASP A 18 -17.11 16.92 -4.16
C ASP A 18 -15.90 17.25 -3.30
N ALA A 19 -15.69 16.51 -2.20
CA ALA A 19 -14.50 16.67 -1.35
C ALA A 19 -13.19 16.46 -2.15
N ILE A 20 -13.12 15.41 -2.97
CA ILE A 20 -11.94 15.13 -3.81
C ILE A 20 -11.75 16.22 -4.86
N LEU A 21 -12.80 16.55 -5.61
CA LEU A 21 -12.75 17.53 -6.70
C LEU A 21 -12.36 18.92 -6.19
N ASN A 22 -12.90 19.36 -5.06
CA ASN A 22 -12.55 20.64 -4.47
C ASN A 22 -11.10 20.66 -3.97
N CYS A 23 -10.62 19.58 -3.34
CA CYS A 23 -9.22 19.46 -2.94
C CYS A 23 -8.29 19.55 -4.16
N ILE A 24 -8.59 18.81 -5.23
CA ILE A 24 -7.78 18.83 -6.46
C ILE A 24 -7.83 20.21 -7.14
N SER A 25 -9.00 20.82 -7.23
CA SER A 25 -9.16 22.15 -7.83
C SER A 25 -8.38 23.22 -7.07
N ALA A 26 -8.39 23.15 -5.73
CA ALA A 26 -7.59 24.03 -4.87
C ALA A 26 -6.08 23.80 -4.99
N MET A 27 -5.64 22.65 -5.48
CA MET A 27 -4.22 22.39 -5.79
C MET A 27 -3.85 22.91 -7.18
N LEU A 28 -4.71 22.70 -8.17
CA LEU A 28 -4.46 23.08 -9.56
C LEU A 28 -4.55 24.60 -9.82
N SER A 29 -5.15 25.36 -8.91
CA SER A 29 -5.34 26.81 -9.06
C SER A 29 -4.04 27.65 -8.99
N ASN A 30 -2.87 27.02 -8.82
CA ASN A 30 -1.49 27.53 -9.04
C ASN A 30 -1.07 28.85 -8.36
N SER A 31 -1.94 29.52 -7.61
CA SER A 31 -1.71 30.89 -7.12
C SER A 31 -1.41 30.97 -5.62
N SER A 32 -1.66 29.91 -4.83
CA SER A 32 -1.29 29.86 -3.41
C SER A 32 -1.18 28.43 -2.87
N SER A 33 -0.44 28.26 -1.77
CA SER A 33 -0.51 27.05 -0.94
C SER A 33 -1.91 26.87 -0.37
N SER A 34 -2.44 25.65 -0.40
CA SER A 34 -3.80 25.36 0.07
C SER A 34 -3.83 24.34 1.20
N LEU A 35 -4.75 24.53 2.13
CA LEU A 35 -5.01 23.65 3.26
C LEU A 35 -6.50 23.31 3.28
N SER A 36 -6.83 22.04 3.10
CA SER A 36 -8.22 21.56 3.07
C SER A 36 -8.50 20.62 4.23
N LEU A 37 -9.72 20.69 4.76
CA LEU A 37 -10.20 19.82 5.82
C LEU A 37 -11.31 18.92 5.28
N ILE A 38 -11.17 17.61 5.44
CA ILE A 38 -12.24 16.65 5.17
C ILE A 38 -12.72 16.10 6.51
N TRP A 39 -13.95 16.43 6.86
CA TRP A 39 -14.60 15.92 8.06
C TRP A 39 -15.32 14.62 7.73
N GLY A 40 -14.81 13.52 8.29
CA GLY A 40 -15.33 12.19 8.01
C GLY A 40 -15.82 11.48 9.28
N PRO A 41 -17.12 11.54 9.57
CA PRO A 41 -17.72 10.76 10.65
C PRO A 41 -17.54 9.23 10.51
N PRO A 42 -17.94 8.43 11.52
CA PRO A 42 -17.81 6.98 11.50
C PRO A 42 -18.54 6.35 10.32
N GLY A 43 -17.88 5.42 9.63
CA GLY A 43 -18.49 4.67 8.54
C GLY A 43 -18.65 5.43 7.22
N THR A 44 -18.19 6.67 7.10
CA THR A 44 -18.38 7.50 5.88
C THR A 44 -17.38 7.24 4.75
N GLY A 45 -16.52 6.24 4.93
CA GLY A 45 -15.58 5.82 3.89
C GLY A 45 -14.32 6.69 3.76
N LYS A 46 -13.89 7.41 4.82
CA LYS A 46 -12.63 8.19 4.86
C LYS A 46 -11.46 7.54 4.11
N THR A 47 -11.12 6.31 4.49
CA THR A 47 -10.01 5.56 3.87
C THR A 47 -10.25 5.33 2.38
N LYS A 48 -11.49 5.07 1.94
CA LYS A 48 -11.83 4.92 0.52
C LYS A 48 -11.64 6.25 -0.22
N THR A 49 -12.13 7.36 0.35
CA THR A 49 -11.94 8.72 -0.21
C THR A 49 -10.46 9.06 -0.35
N ILE A 50 -9.65 8.84 0.69
CA ILE A 50 -8.20 9.04 0.65
C ILE A 50 -7.58 8.16 -0.42
N THR A 51 -7.96 6.89 -0.50
CA THR A 51 -7.39 5.95 -1.46
C THR A 51 -7.63 6.37 -2.91
N VAL A 52 -8.86 6.80 -3.24
CA VAL A 52 -9.20 7.28 -4.59
C VAL A 52 -8.46 8.58 -4.89
N LEU A 53 -8.39 9.52 -3.93
CA LEU A 53 -7.60 10.74 -4.07
C LEU A 53 -6.13 10.41 -4.40
N LEU A 54 -5.50 9.50 -3.65
CA LEU A 54 -4.10 9.11 -3.88
C LEU A 54 -3.89 8.43 -5.24
N TRP A 55 -4.87 7.63 -5.69
CA TRP A 55 -4.82 7.01 -7.00
C TRP A 55 -4.87 8.07 -8.11
N LEU A 56 -5.76 9.07 -8.01
CA LEU A 56 -5.79 10.21 -8.92
C LEU A 56 -4.49 11.01 -8.88
N MET A 57 -3.93 11.27 -7.69
CA MET A 57 -2.64 11.97 -7.56
C MET A 57 -1.50 11.21 -8.26
N ARG A 58 -1.51 9.86 -8.21
CA ARG A 58 -0.56 9.04 -8.95
C ARG A 58 -0.69 9.26 -10.47
N LYS A 59 -1.92 9.24 -11.00
CA LYS A 59 -2.21 9.45 -12.42
C LYS A 59 -1.78 10.84 -12.90
N LEU A 60 -2.08 11.86 -12.11
CA LEU A 60 -1.66 13.25 -12.34
C LEU A 60 -0.16 13.47 -12.10
N LYS A 61 0.59 12.43 -11.72
CA LYS A 61 2.02 12.48 -11.37
C LYS A 61 2.35 13.51 -10.28
N HIS A 62 1.39 13.78 -9.41
CA HIS A 62 1.54 14.71 -8.30
C HIS A 62 2.05 13.95 -7.07
N GLY A 63 3.28 14.26 -6.63
CA GLY A 63 3.86 13.52 -5.51
C GLY A 63 3.16 13.87 -4.19
N THR A 64 2.90 12.83 -3.40
CA THR A 64 2.05 12.88 -2.21
C THR A 64 2.71 12.15 -1.04
N LEU A 65 2.83 12.84 0.09
CA LEU A 65 3.19 12.26 1.38
C LEU A 65 1.91 11.96 2.17
N THR A 66 1.64 10.69 2.42
CA THR A 66 0.51 10.23 3.22
C THR A 66 0.98 9.83 4.63
N CYS A 67 0.41 10.49 5.63
CA CYS A 67 0.71 10.27 7.04
C CYS A 67 -0.52 9.81 7.82
N ALA A 68 -0.30 9.07 8.90
CA ALA A 68 -1.31 8.85 9.94
C ALA A 68 -0.64 8.75 11.34
N PRO A 69 -1.39 8.88 12.45
CA PRO A 69 -0.85 8.79 13.80
C PRO A 69 -0.26 7.41 14.12
N THR A 70 -0.91 6.34 13.66
CA THR A 70 -0.58 4.96 14.03
C THR A 70 -0.13 4.12 12.83
N ASN A 71 0.70 3.10 13.09
CA ASN A 71 1.10 2.16 12.03
C ASN A 71 -0.10 1.42 11.43
N LEU A 72 -1.15 1.16 12.22
CA LEU A 72 -2.34 0.47 11.74
C LEU A 72 -3.07 1.30 10.69
N ALA A 73 -3.31 2.60 10.96
CA ALA A 73 -3.95 3.50 10.01
C ALA A 73 -3.13 3.63 8.72
N VAL A 74 -1.80 3.79 8.82
CA VAL A 74 -0.92 3.84 7.64
C VAL A 74 -1.03 2.56 6.81
N LYS A 75 -0.99 1.39 7.45
CA LYS A 75 -1.13 0.09 6.75
C LYS A 75 -2.48 -0.04 6.08
N GLN A 76 -3.55 0.40 6.73
CA GLN A 76 -4.90 0.33 6.19
C GLN A 76 -5.04 1.17 4.90
N VAL A 77 -4.57 2.42 4.92
CA VAL A 77 -4.58 3.28 3.71
C VAL A 77 -3.69 2.67 2.62
N ALA A 78 -2.46 2.25 2.94
CA ALA A 78 -1.53 1.66 1.97
C ALA A 78 -2.09 0.37 1.35
N SER A 79 -2.75 -0.48 2.14
CA SER A 79 -3.35 -1.73 1.66
C SER A 79 -4.54 -1.47 0.75
N CYS A 80 -5.42 -0.55 1.12
CA CYS A 80 -6.53 -0.12 0.26
C CYS A 80 -6.02 0.45 -1.07
N PHE A 81 -4.97 1.27 -1.04
CA PHE A 81 -4.33 1.82 -2.22
C PHE A 81 -3.73 0.76 -3.14
N LEU A 82 -3.04 -0.24 -2.58
CA LEU A 82 -2.52 -1.34 -3.39
C LEU A 82 -3.64 -2.17 -4.02
N ARG A 83 -4.71 -2.46 -3.28
CA ARG A 83 -5.86 -3.19 -3.82
C ARG A 83 -6.50 -2.44 -5.00
N LEU A 84 -6.74 -1.14 -4.85
CA LEU A 84 -7.27 -0.31 -5.94
C LEU A 84 -6.33 -0.23 -7.14
N SER A 85 -5.02 -0.15 -6.88
CA SER A 85 -4.01 -0.17 -7.94
C SER A 85 -3.95 -1.52 -8.67
N LYS A 86 -4.26 -2.63 -7.97
CA LYS A 86 -4.30 -3.98 -8.55
C LYS A 86 -5.50 -4.24 -9.45
N GLU A 87 -6.63 -3.57 -9.18
CA GLU A 87 -7.82 -3.63 -10.03
C GLU A 87 -7.61 -2.96 -11.41
N ASN A 88 -6.54 -2.15 -11.56
CA ASN A 88 -6.17 -1.48 -12.80
C ASN A 88 -4.89 -2.08 -13.42
N PRO A 89 -4.97 -2.84 -14.54
CA PRO A 89 -3.82 -3.56 -15.10
C PRO A 89 -2.63 -2.66 -15.46
N LEU A 90 -2.90 -1.44 -15.93
CA LEU A 90 -1.88 -0.44 -16.29
C LEU A 90 -1.03 0.00 -15.09
N ASP A 91 -1.55 -0.09 -13.86
CA ASP A 91 -0.92 0.45 -12.63
C ASP A 91 -0.13 -0.60 -11.82
N THR A 92 -0.22 -1.89 -12.18
CA THR A 92 0.40 -3.02 -11.45
C THR A 92 1.83 -3.36 -11.86
N SER A 93 2.23 -2.96 -13.07
CA SER A 93 3.52 -3.38 -13.63
C SER A 93 4.74 -2.78 -12.93
N CYS A 94 4.58 -1.62 -12.26
CA CYS A 94 5.64 -0.92 -11.55
C CYS A 94 5.08 -0.31 -10.26
N LEU A 95 5.71 -0.59 -9.12
CA LEU A 95 5.39 0.01 -7.81
C LEU A 95 6.59 0.77 -7.22
N GLY A 96 7.64 1.00 -8.01
CA GLY A 96 8.86 1.64 -7.55
C GLY A 96 8.64 3.08 -7.05
N ASP A 97 7.60 3.74 -7.56
CA ASP A 97 7.19 5.10 -7.20
C ASP A 97 6.35 5.16 -5.91
N VAL A 98 5.85 4.02 -5.42
CA VAL A 98 5.05 3.91 -4.20
C VAL A 98 5.91 3.32 -3.09
N LEU A 99 5.94 3.93 -1.91
CA LEU A 99 6.79 3.51 -0.81
C LEU A 99 6.07 3.54 0.54
N LEU A 100 6.15 2.44 1.29
CA LEU A 100 5.75 2.36 2.68
C LEU A 100 7.02 2.34 3.55
N PHE A 101 7.11 3.22 4.55
CA PHE A 101 8.22 3.14 5.51
C PHE A 101 7.80 3.49 6.94
N GLY A 102 8.50 2.89 7.90
CA GLY A 102 8.24 3.05 9.32
C GLY A 102 9.12 2.12 10.14
N ASN A 103 8.86 2.05 11.45
CA ASN A 103 9.64 1.20 12.35
C ASN A 103 9.39 -0.28 12.05
N LYS A 104 10.44 -1.01 11.66
CA LYS A 104 10.39 -2.43 11.28
C LYS A 104 9.74 -3.33 12.33
N HIS A 105 10.05 -3.11 13.61
CA HIS A 105 9.55 -3.95 14.70
C HIS A 105 8.09 -3.67 15.05
N ARG A 106 7.61 -2.45 14.82
CA ARG A 106 6.24 -2.04 15.18
C ARG A 106 5.25 -2.12 14.02
N MET A 107 5.74 -2.06 12.79
CA MET A 107 4.87 -2.01 11.61
C MET A 107 4.33 -3.40 11.27
N CYS A 108 5.06 -4.49 11.57
CA CYS A 108 4.66 -5.89 11.31
C CYS A 108 3.97 -6.02 9.95
N VAL A 109 4.75 -5.84 8.89
CA VAL A 109 4.25 -5.81 7.52
C VAL A 109 4.06 -7.25 7.02
N GLU A 110 2.81 -7.63 6.82
CA GLU A 110 2.39 -8.91 6.28
C GLU A 110 1.91 -8.73 4.82
N ASP A 111 1.80 -9.85 4.10
CA ASP A 111 1.18 -9.93 2.77
C ASP A 111 1.77 -8.97 1.71
N ASP A 112 0.89 -8.42 0.87
CA ASP A 112 1.16 -7.59 -0.30
C ASP A 112 1.93 -6.30 0.02
N LEU A 113 1.85 -5.80 1.25
CA LEU A 113 2.52 -4.56 1.64
C LEU A 113 4.07 -4.68 1.59
N LYS A 114 4.61 -5.90 1.60
CA LYS A 114 6.05 -6.16 1.38
C LYS A 114 6.55 -5.70 0.02
N GLU A 115 5.66 -5.53 -0.96
CA GLU A 115 6.01 -5.04 -2.30
C GLU A 115 6.43 -3.56 -2.29
N ILE A 116 5.84 -2.76 -1.41
CA ILE A 116 6.12 -1.34 -1.26
C ILE A 116 6.92 -0.99 0.00
N TYR A 117 7.17 -1.96 0.88
CA TYR A 117 7.90 -1.70 2.12
C TYR A 117 9.39 -1.44 1.88
N LEU A 118 9.88 -0.30 2.35
CA LEU A 118 11.24 0.19 2.12
C LEU A 118 12.32 -0.82 2.50
N HIS A 119 12.16 -1.54 3.62
CA HIS A 119 13.17 -2.51 4.06
C HIS A 119 13.28 -3.70 3.08
N ASP A 120 12.16 -4.22 2.60
CA ASP A 120 12.12 -5.32 1.64
C ASP A 120 12.59 -4.88 0.26
N ARG A 121 12.22 -3.67 -0.17
CA ARG A 121 12.72 -3.06 -1.41
C ARG A 121 14.23 -2.90 -1.39
N VAL A 122 14.80 -2.34 -0.31
CA VAL A 122 16.26 -2.20 -0.17
C VAL A 122 16.96 -3.55 -0.23
N ARG A 123 16.40 -4.59 0.40
CA ARG A 123 16.96 -5.95 0.34
C ARG A 123 16.99 -6.50 -1.10
N LYS A 124 15.90 -6.33 -1.85
CA LYS A 124 15.80 -6.78 -3.25
C LYS A 124 16.76 -6.00 -4.16
N LEU A 125 16.79 -4.68 -4.02
CA LEU A 125 17.65 -3.80 -4.82
C LEU A 125 19.14 -3.92 -4.47
N LEU A 126 19.51 -4.30 -3.24
CA LEU A 126 20.90 -4.52 -2.85
C LEU A 126 21.58 -5.56 -3.74
N VAL A 127 20.88 -6.65 -4.07
CA VAL A 127 21.42 -7.69 -4.96
C VAL A 127 21.52 -7.15 -6.39
N CYS A 128 20.57 -6.31 -6.82
CA CYS A 128 20.55 -5.76 -8.17
C CYS A 128 21.58 -4.64 -8.38
N PHE A 129 21.90 -3.84 -7.37
CA PHE A 129 22.88 -2.75 -7.47
C PHE A 129 24.30 -3.16 -7.10
N ALA A 130 24.52 -4.41 -6.68
CA ALA A 130 25.84 -4.93 -6.35
C ALA A 130 26.83 -4.77 -7.52
N PRO A 131 28.05 -4.25 -7.32
CA PRO A 131 29.00 -4.02 -8.41
C PRO A 131 29.39 -5.27 -9.22
N LEU A 132 29.51 -6.42 -8.55
CA LEU A 132 30.04 -7.67 -9.14
C LEU A 132 28.96 -8.68 -9.54
N THR A 133 27.72 -8.52 -9.08
CA THR A 133 26.63 -9.49 -9.32
C THR A 133 25.33 -8.81 -9.74
N GLY A 134 25.32 -7.48 -9.80
CA GLY A 134 24.15 -6.69 -10.08
C GLY A 134 23.87 -6.52 -11.56
N TRP A 135 22.90 -5.66 -11.86
CA TRP A 135 22.36 -5.45 -13.20
C TRP A 135 23.46 -5.11 -14.21
N ARG A 136 24.40 -4.21 -13.88
CA ARG A 136 25.45 -3.78 -14.81
C ARG A 136 26.45 -4.88 -15.12
N HIS A 137 26.84 -5.67 -14.12
CA HIS A 137 27.71 -6.82 -14.31
C HIS A 137 27.03 -7.89 -15.16
N CYS A 138 25.79 -8.25 -14.84
CA CYS A 138 25.03 -9.23 -15.63
C CYS A 138 24.83 -8.76 -17.07
N LEU A 139 24.56 -7.47 -17.26
CA LEU A 139 24.38 -6.86 -18.58
C LEU A 139 25.67 -6.91 -19.40
N SER A 140 26.79 -6.52 -18.79
CA SER A 140 28.11 -6.58 -19.42
C SER A 140 28.54 -8.02 -19.73
N SER A 141 28.24 -8.96 -18.82
CA SER A 141 28.55 -10.38 -19.02
C SER A 141 27.75 -10.98 -20.18
N MET A 142 26.47 -10.62 -20.31
CA MET A 142 25.64 -11.04 -21.43
C MET A 142 26.13 -10.43 -22.75
N TYR A 143 26.48 -9.14 -22.75
CA TYR A 143 27.03 -8.46 -23.92
C TYR A 143 28.33 -9.13 -24.40
N ASP A 144 29.29 -9.29 -23.49
CA ASP A 144 30.58 -9.91 -23.82
C ASP A 144 30.42 -11.36 -24.27
N PHE A 145 29.50 -12.12 -23.66
CA PHE A 145 29.20 -13.47 -24.11
C PHE A 145 28.62 -13.49 -25.53
N LEU A 146 27.60 -12.67 -25.84
CA LEU A 146 26.98 -12.68 -27.18
C LEU A 146 27.90 -12.13 -28.27
N GLU A 147 28.83 -11.23 -27.93
CA GLU A 147 29.80 -10.66 -28.87
C GLU A 147 31.01 -11.58 -29.06
N ASN A 148 31.62 -12.03 -27.97
CA ASN A 148 32.92 -12.70 -27.94
C ASN A 148 32.86 -14.19 -27.57
N GLY A 149 31.67 -14.77 -27.41
CA GLY A 149 31.48 -16.10 -26.83
C GLY A 149 32.23 -17.23 -27.54
N TYR A 150 32.38 -17.18 -28.86
CA TYR A 150 33.16 -18.17 -29.61
C TYR A 150 34.66 -18.03 -29.33
N SER A 151 35.19 -16.81 -29.29
CA SER A 151 36.59 -16.55 -28.94
C SER A 151 36.90 -16.98 -27.50
N GLN A 152 35.97 -16.75 -26.57
CA GLN A 152 36.09 -17.23 -25.19
C GLN A 152 36.13 -18.76 -25.11
N TYR A 153 35.30 -19.44 -25.91
CA TYR A 153 35.29 -20.89 -25.99
C TYR A 153 36.62 -21.44 -26.52
N LEU A 154 37.23 -20.82 -27.54
CA LEU A 154 38.52 -21.26 -28.07
C LEU A 154 39.60 -21.26 -26.98
N ARG A 155 39.72 -20.16 -26.22
CA ARG A 155 40.67 -20.08 -25.09
C ARG A 155 40.36 -21.11 -24.01
N TYR A 156 39.09 -21.24 -23.63
CA TYR A 156 38.66 -22.24 -22.65
C TYR A 156 38.96 -23.69 -23.11
N SER A 157 38.81 -23.96 -24.40
CA SER A 157 39.11 -25.27 -24.98
C SER A 157 40.61 -25.55 -25.00
N GLU A 158 41.46 -24.56 -25.27
CA GLU A 158 42.93 -24.71 -25.25
C GLU A 158 43.47 -25.11 -23.87
N GLU A 159 42.80 -24.68 -22.79
CA GLU A 159 43.19 -24.98 -21.41
C GLU A 159 42.71 -26.37 -20.91
N GLN A 160 41.88 -27.08 -21.67
CA GLN A 160 41.29 -28.37 -21.26
C GLN A 160 42.01 -29.56 -21.89
N LYS A 161 42.16 -30.66 -21.12
CA LYS A 161 42.65 -31.95 -21.65
C LYS A 161 41.70 -32.48 -22.72
N GLU A 162 42.24 -33.06 -23.80
CA GLU A 162 41.48 -33.45 -25.00
C GLU A 162 40.28 -34.37 -24.72
N GLU A 163 40.41 -35.30 -23.75
CA GLU A 163 39.35 -36.26 -23.40
C GLU A 163 38.10 -35.63 -22.78
N ASN A 164 38.16 -34.38 -22.29
CA ASN A 164 37.06 -33.71 -21.59
C ASN A 164 36.59 -32.40 -22.26
N LYS A 165 37.00 -32.10 -23.50
CA LYS A 165 36.60 -30.86 -24.19
C LYS A 165 35.09 -30.84 -24.49
N PRO A 166 34.29 -29.97 -23.83
CA PRO A 166 32.88 -29.88 -24.16
C PRO A 166 32.69 -29.20 -25.52
N SER A 167 31.72 -29.65 -26.31
CA SER A 167 31.37 -28.96 -27.56
C SER A 167 30.97 -27.50 -27.32
N PHE A 168 31.22 -26.58 -28.27
CA PHE A 168 30.80 -25.18 -28.16
C PHE A 168 29.33 -25.02 -27.80
N LEU A 169 28.43 -25.84 -28.38
CA LEU A 169 27.00 -25.83 -28.01
C LEU A 169 26.76 -26.06 -26.51
N HIS A 170 27.46 -27.02 -25.92
CA HIS A 170 27.37 -27.31 -24.49
C HIS A 170 27.93 -26.15 -23.66
N TYR A 171 29.08 -25.59 -24.06
CA TYR A 171 29.65 -24.39 -23.43
C TYR A 171 28.67 -23.20 -23.47
N THR A 172 28.07 -22.93 -24.63
CA THR A 172 27.09 -21.85 -24.82
C THR A 172 25.88 -22.05 -23.91
N ARG A 173 25.29 -23.27 -23.88
CA ARG A 173 24.15 -23.58 -23.00
C ARG A 173 24.50 -23.37 -21.53
N LYS A 174 25.61 -23.94 -21.07
CA LYS A 174 26.08 -23.82 -19.69
C LYS A 174 26.32 -22.37 -19.27
N LYS A 175 26.92 -21.53 -20.14
CA LYS A 175 27.11 -20.10 -19.86
C LYS A 175 25.79 -19.35 -19.83
N LEU A 176 24.90 -19.59 -20.80
CA LEU A 176 23.61 -18.92 -20.88
C LEU A 176 22.70 -19.28 -19.70
N ASP A 177 22.69 -20.54 -19.26
CA ASP A 177 21.94 -21.04 -18.10
C ASP A 177 22.38 -20.37 -16.77
N VAL A 178 23.56 -19.75 -16.74
CA VAL A 178 24.03 -18.97 -15.58
C VAL A 178 23.72 -17.48 -15.76
N ILE A 179 24.09 -16.89 -16.91
CA ILE A 179 24.02 -15.43 -17.11
C ILE A 179 22.57 -14.95 -17.29
N TYR A 180 21.76 -15.69 -18.08
CA TYR A 180 20.41 -15.25 -18.43
C TYR A 180 19.47 -15.19 -17.22
N PRO A 181 19.37 -16.21 -16.35
CA PRO A 181 18.49 -16.14 -15.18
C PRO A 181 18.84 -14.99 -14.23
N GLU A 182 20.13 -14.71 -14.03
CA GLU A 182 20.58 -13.61 -13.18
C GLU A 182 20.25 -12.23 -13.78
N LEU A 183 20.48 -12.05 -15.08
CA LEU A 183 20.09 -10.81 -15.77
C LEU A 183 18.57 -10.61 -15.72
N ARG A 184 17.81 -11.66 -16.04
CA ARG A 184 16.34 -11.65 -15.99
C ARG A 184 15.82 -11.33 -14.60
N ARG A 185 16.38 -11.95 -13.56
CA ARG A 185 16.04 -11.68 -12.16
C ARG A 185 16.30 -10.22 -11.82
N CYS A 186 17.50 -9.70 -12.13
CA CYS A 186 17.85 -8.31 -11.87
C CYS A 186 16.89 -7.34 -12.56
N PHE A 187 16.63 -7.51 -13.86
CA PHE A 187 15.72 -6.61 -14.57
C PHE A 187 14.26 -6.71 -14.10
N LYS A 188 13.75 -7.89 -13.81
CA LYS A 188 12.41 -8.03 -13.19
C LYS A 188 12.30 -7.26 -11.88
N GLN A 189 13.34 -7.33 -11.03
CA GLN A 189 13.34 -6.56 -9.78
C GLN A 189 13.44 -5.05 -10.02
N LEU A 190 14.26 -4.60 -10.99
CA LEU A 190 14.39 -3.18 -11.32
C LEU A 190 13.09 -2.60 -11.88
N LEU A 191 12.46 -3.26 -12.86
CA LEU A 191 11.20 -2.79 -13.46
C LEU A 191 10.08 -2.65 -12.41
N PHE A 192 10.08 -3.53 -11.40
CA PHE A 192 9.09 -3.50 -10.34
C PHE A 192 9.40 -2.50 -9.22
N HIS A 193 10.65 -2.44 -8.74
CA HIS A 193 11.04 -1.69 -7.53
C HIS A 193 11.65 -0.32 -7.80
N VAL A 194 12.00 0.01 -9.05
CA VAL A 194 12.54 1.31 -9.43
C VAL A 194 11.49 2.08 -10.25
N PRO A 195 11.21 3.35 -9.93
CA PRO A 195 10.25 4.14 -10.70
C PRO A 195 10.61 4.20 -12.18
N LYS A 196 9.59 4.14 -13.06
CA LYS A 196 9.76 4.38 -14.50
C LYS A 196 10.44 5.72 -14.80
N SER A 197 10.21 6.75 -13.98
CA SER A 197 10.87 8.06 -14.12
C SER A 197 12.39 8.01 -13.92
N CYS A 198 12.91 7.04 -13.15
CA CYS A 198 14.35 6.83 -12.98
C CYS A 198 14.94 5.91 -14.06
N ILE A 199 14.17 4.95 -14.56
CA ILE A 199 14.61 4.06 -15.65
C ILE A 199 14.58 4.80 -16.98
N LEU A 200 13.60 5.69 -17.19
CA LEU A 200 13.16 6.31 -18.46
C LEU A 200 12.37 5.32 -19.33
N GLU A 201 11.32 5.83 -19.99
CA GLU A 201 10.39 5.02 -20.80
C GLU A 201 11.12 4.22 -21.89
N VAL A 202 12.08 4.85 -22.57
CA VAL A 202 12.89 4.22 -23.62
C VAL A 202 13.67 3.03 -23.07
N ASN A 203 14.36 3.19 -21.94
CA ASN A 203 15.12 2.10 -21.33
C ASN A 203 14.19 1.02 -20.76
N TYR A 204 13.03 1.40 -20.23
CA TYR A 204 12.03 0.45 -19.72
C TYR A 204 11.57 -0.50 -20.84
N ASN A 205 11.23 0.05 -22.01
CA ASN A 205 10.85 -0.72 -23.19
C ASN A 205 12.02 -1.55 -23.72
N ASN A 206 13.23 -0.98 -23.79
CA ASN A 206 14.42 -1.72 -24.21
C ASN A 206 14.72 -2.92 -23.30
N ILE A 207 14.50 -2.81 -21.98
CA ILE A 207 14.66 -3.93 -21.05
C ILE A 207 13.64 -5.03 -21.37
N ILE A 208 12.36 -4.68 -21.58
CA ILE A 208 11.32 -5.66 -21.91
C ILE A 208 11.66 -6.38 -23.22
N SER A 209 11.93 -5.61 -24.29
CA SER A 209 12.30 -6.18 -25.60
C SER A 209 13.55 -7.04 -25.53
N LEU A 210 14.56 -6.65 -24.73
CA LEU A 210 15.76 -7.46 -24.53
C LEU A 210 15.43 -8.79 -23.84
N LEU A 211 14.57 -8.79 -22.81
CA LEU A 211 14.19 -10.03 -22.10
C LEU A 211 13.41 -11.00 -23.01
N GLU A 212 12.55 -10.48 -23.88
CA GLU A 212 11.83 -11.25 -24.90
C GLU A 212 12.81 -11.84 -25.92
N LEU A 213 13.67 -11.02 -26.52
CA LEU A 213 14.66 -11.47 -27.50
C LEU A 213 15.66 -12.49 -26.94
N LEU A 214 16.05 -12.35 -25.66
CA LEU A 214 16.93 -13.31 -25.00
C LEU A 214 16.21 -14.64 -24.71
N GLU A 215 14.91 -14.62 -24.40
CA GLU A 215 14.11 -15.85 -24.27
C GLU A 215 13.95 -16.54 -25.63
N ASP A 216 13.69 -15.78 -26.70
CA ASP A 216 13.65 -16.30 -28.08
C ASP A 216 15.01 -16.89 -28.49
N PHE A 217 16.11 -16.19 -28.20
CA PHE A 217 17.46 -16.69 -28.46
C PHE A 217 17.72 -18.00 -27.70
N ASN A 218 17.37 -18.08 -26.42
CA ASN A 218 17.55 -19.27 -25.59
C ASN A 218 16.71 -20.46 -26.10
N THR A 219 15.45 -20.23 -26.46
CA THR A 219 14.56 -21.29 -26.96
C THR A 219 14.98 -21.81 -28.33
N LEU A 220 15.37 -20.92 -29.25
CA LEU A 220 15.84 -21.31 -30.59
C LEU A 220 17.17 -22.07 -30.52
N GLN A 221 18.12 -21.61 -29.71
CA GLN A 221 19.44 -22.23 -29.53
C GLN A 221 19.37 -23.65 -28.94
N ARG A 222 18.36 -23.93 -28.11
CA ARG A 222 18.11 -25.27 -27.57
C ARG A 222 17.60 -26.27 -28.60
N LYS A 223 16.94 -25.79 -29.67
CA LYS A 223 16.42 -26.64 -30.75
C LYS A 223 17.48 -27.02 -31.79
N THR A 224 18.63 -26.35 -31.80
CA THR A 224 19.68 -26.55 -32.81
C THR A 224 20.61 -27.72 -32.47
N THR A 225 20.88 -28.60 -33.46
CA THR A 225 21.86 -29.69 -33.38
C THR A 225 23.28 -29.20 -33.73
N ARG A 226 24.30 -29.94 -33.26
CA ARG A 226 25.66 -29.52 -32.85
C ARG A 226 26.58 -28.74 -33.81
N VAL A 227 26.13 -28.27 -34.97
CA VAL A 227 27.02 -27.67 -35.99
C VAL A 227 26.71 -26.19 -36.29
N GLU A 228 25.50 -25.71 -36.03
CA GLU A 228 25.06 -24.37 -36.47
C GLU A 228 25.40 -23.21 -35.50
N ILE A 229 25.62 -23.48 -34.21
CA ILE A 229 25.77 -22.40 -33.20
C ILE A 229 27.04 -21.56 -33.42
N LYS A 230 28.09 -22.15 -33.98
CA LYS A 230 29.32 -21.43 -34.36
C LYS A 230 29.00 -20.35 -35.41
N GLU A 231 28.21 -20.69 -36.42
CA GLU A 231 27.84 -19.76 -37.49
C GLU A 231 26.97 -18.61 -36.98
N VAL A 232 26.12 -18.86 -35.98
CA VAL A 232 25.32 -17.81 -35.31
C VAL A 232 26.19 -16.73 -34.67
N PHE A 233 27.26 -17.12 -33.97
CA PHE A 233 28.19 -16.19 -33.33
C PHE A 233 29.12 -15.48 -34.32
N LEU A 234 29.37 -16.09 -35.48
CA LEU A 234 30.15 -15.49 -36.58
C LEU A 234 29.30 -14.68 -37.56
N TYR A 235 27.97 -14.78 -37.48
CA TYR A 235 27.05 -14.07 -38.36
C TYR A 235 27.19 -12.55 -38.22
N LYS A 236 27.37 -11.87 -39.36
CA LYS A 236 27.37 -10.41 -39.48
C LYS A 236 26.27 -9.99 -40.45
N ASP A 237 25.47 -8.99 -40.08
CA ASP A 237 24.38 -8.47 -40.91
C ASP A 237 24.91 -7.48 -41.95
N VAL A 238 25.69 -8.00 -42.91
CA VAL A 238 26.24 -7.23 -44.03
C VAL A 238 25.48 -7.64 -45.30
N PRO A 239 25.05 -6.69 -46.16
CA PRO A 239 24.47 -7.03 -47.45
C PRO A 239 25.49 -7.82 -48.29
N ARG A 240 25.24 -9.12 -48.50
CA ARG A 240 26.16 -10.03 -49.19
C ARG A 240 26.27 -9.65 -50.67
N LYS A 241 27.40 -9.10 -51.08
CA LYS A 241 27.95 -9.33 -52.43
C LYS A 241 28.65 -10.70 -52.41
N SER A 242 28.11 -11.63 -53.20
CA SER A 242 28.72 -12.85 -53.77
C SER A 242 29.85 -13.56 -52.99
N SER A 243 29.67 -14.88 -52.81
CA SER A 243 30.65 -15.91 -52.37
C SER A 243 30.69 -16.23 -50.87
N MET A 244 29.72 -17.01 -50.39
CA MET A 244 29.80 -17.99 -49.29
C MET A 244 28.41 -18.67 -49.19
N GLY A 245 28.38 -19.98 -48.98
CA GLY A 245 27.19 -20.86 -49.11
C GLY A 245 25.89 -20.36 -48.45
N ILE A 246 24.77 -20.91 -48.91
CA ILE A 246 23.43 -20.63 -48.39
C ILE A 246 23.38 -21.09 -46.93
N LEU A 247 23.47 -20.14 -46.00
CA LEU A 247 23.34 -20.41 -44.56
C LEU A 247 21.90 -20.87 -44.27
N PRO A 248 21.69 -21.85 -43.37
CA PRO A 248 20.35 -22.25 -42.98
C PRO A 248 19.50 -21.07 -42.48
N LYS A 249 18.21 -21.04 -42.82
CA LYS A 249 17.28 -19.99 -42.37
C LYS A 249 17.27 -19.87 -40.84
N THR A 250 17.46 -20.97 -40.11
CA THR A 250 17.59 -21.03 -38.65
C THR A 250 18.78 -20.20 -38.15
N VAL A 251 19.96 -20.37 -38.74
CA VAL A 251 21.18 -19.62 -38.38
C VAL A 251 20.99 -18.12 -38.63
N ILE A 252 20.40 -17.76 -39.77
CA ILE A 252 20.13 -16.35 -40.10
C ILE A 252 19.19 -15.73 -39.07
N THR A 253 18.10 -16.41 -38.72
CA THR A 253 17.14 -15.92 -37.72
C THR A 253 17.80 -15.74 -36.34
N ILE A 254 18.50 -16.76 -35.83
CA ILE A 254 19.16 -16.68 -34.52
C ILE A 254 20.28 -15.64 -34.54
N GLY A 255 21.05 -15.55 -35.63
CA GLY A 255 22.09 -14.54 -35.82
C GLY A 255 21.55 -13.11 -35.80
N LYS A 256 20.41 -12.87 -36.46
CA LYS A 256 19.70 -11.57 -36.40
C LYS A 256 19.19 -11.27 -34.99
N THR A 257 18.61 -12.26 -34.29
CA THR A 257 18.18 -12.08 -32.89
C THR A 257 19.36 -11.74 -31.98
N ARG A 258 20.51 -12.39 -32.16
CA ARG A 258 21.76 -12.09 -31.42
C ARG A 258 22.20 -10.64 -31.64
N ILE A 259 22.22 -10.16 -32.89
CA ILE A 259 22.62 -8.78 -33.23
C ILE A 259 21.67 -7.76 -32.59
N LYS A 260 20.35 -7.98 -32.68
CA LYS A 260 19.37 -7.13 -31.99
C LYS A 260 19.57 -7.10 -30.48
N CYS A 261 19.88 -8.25 -29.86
CA CYS A 261 20.22 -8.29 -28.44
C CYS A 261 21.45 -7.43 -28.14
N LEU A 262 22.51 -7.53 -28.94
CA LEU A 262 23.74 -6.76 -28.76
C LEU A 262 23.51 -5.25 -28.87
N GLU A 263 22.68 -4.81 -29.81
CA GLU A 263 22.29 -3.40 -29.95
C GLU A 263 21.59 -2.89 -28.67
N LEU A 264 20.58 -3.61 -28.18
CA LEU A 264 19.86 -3.26 -26.95
C LEU A 264 20.77 -3.32 -25.71
N LEU A 265 21.62 -4.33 -25.60
CA LEU A 265 22.59 -4.48 -24.51
C LEU A 265 23.56 -3.28 -24.49
N LYS A 266 24.08 -2.90 -25.66
CA LYS A 266 24.98 -1.75 -25.80
C LYS A 266 24.29 -0.44 -25.43
N MET A 267 23.06 -0.23 -25.91
CA MET A 267 22.25 0.94 -25.56
C MET A 267 21.97 1.02 -24.05
N LEU A 268 21.59 -0.09 -23.42
CA LEU A 268 21.32 -0.12 -21.98
C LEU A 268 22.60 0.10 -21.16
N LEU A 269 23.75 -0.43 -21.59
CA LEU A 269 25.05 -0.19 -20.93
C LEU A 269 25.45 1.29 -20.95
N SER A 270 25.12 2.03 -22.01
CA SER A 270 25.43 3.46 -22.12
C SER A 270 24.40 4.37 -21.45
N CYS A 271 23.11 4.01 -21.51
CA CYS A 271 22.02 4.93 -21.17
C CYS A 271 21.34 4.65 -19.83
N LEU A 272 21.44 3.44 -19.26
CA LEU A 272 20.79 3.11 -18.00
C LEU A 272 21.61 3.65 -16.81
N LYS A 273 21.15 4.78 -16.24
CA LYS A 273 21.81 5.45 -15.11
C LYS A 273 21.17 5.05 -13.79
N LEU A 274 21.49 3.86 -13.29
CA LEU A 274 21.06 3.38 -11.98
C LEU A 274 22.24 3.24 -11.01
N PRO A 275 21.99 3.28 -9.68
CA PRO A 275 23.04 3.10 -8.69
C PRO A 275 23.81 1.79 -8.86
N ILE A 276 25.10 1.85 -8.56
CA ILE A 276 25.99 0.69 -8.45
C ILE A 276 26.66 0.81 -7.08
N THR A 277 26.15 0.07 -6.11
CA THR A 277 26.55 0.21 -4.71
C THR A 277 26.21 -1.03 -3.91
N SER A 278 27.03 -1.30 -2.89
CA SER A 278 26.76 -2.29 -1.84
C SER A 278 26.20 -1.65 -0.56
N SER A 279 25.99 -0.33 -0.55
CA SER A 279 25.53 0.42 0.63
C SER A 279 24.01 0.41 0.74
N LYS A 280 23.48 -0.27 1.77
CA LYS A 280 22.05 -0.22 2.12
C LYS A 280 21.55 1.21 2.38
N ARG A 281 22.42 2.11 2.84
CA ARG A 281 22.08 3.51 3.10
C ARG A 281 21.81 4.26 1.81
N THR A 282 22.71 4.17 0.84
CA THR A 282 22.57 4.81 -0.48
C THR A 282 21.33 4.31 -1.22
N ILE A 283 21.04 3.01 -1.14
CA ILE A 283 19.83 2.44 -1.74
C ILE A 283 18.57 2.94 -1.05
N ARG A 284 18.62 3.11 0.28
CA ARG A 284 17.49 3.68 1.05
C ARG A 284 17.22 5.12 0.63
N GLU A 285 18.26 5.96 0.56
CA GLU A 285 18.17 7.35 0.11
C GLU A 285 17.59 7.43 -1.31
N PHE A 286 18.12 6.61 -2.23
CA PHE A 286 17.59 6.47 -3.59
C PHE A 286 16.08 6.13 -3.62
N CYS A 287 15.63 5.14 -2.83
CA CYS A 287 14.21 4.77 -2.78
C CYS A 287 13.34 5.91 -2.24
N MET A 288 13.82 6.63 -1.22
CA MET A 288 13.08 7.73 -0.59
C MET A 288 12.96 8.96 -1.50
N GLU A 289 14.01 9.28 -2.26
CA GLU A 289 14.03 10.42 -3.21
C GLU A 289 13.31 10.12 -4.52
N SER A 290 13.31 8.86 -4.94
CA SER A 290 12.72 8.46 -6.22
C SER A 290 11.20 8.26 -6.15
N ALA A 291 10.65 7.95 -4.97
CA ALA A 291 9.22 7.76 -4.74
C ALA A 291 8.38 9.03 -4.99
N SER A 292 7.19 8.86 -5.56
CA SER A 292 6.16 9.90 -5.71
C SER A 292 5.07 9.78 -4.65
N ILE A 293 4.77 8.57 -4.17
CA ILE A 293 3.76 8.35 -3.12
C ILE A 293 4.42 7.67 -1.93
N ILE A 294 4.37 8.30 -0.76
CA ILE A 294 4.99 7.78 0.45
C ILE A 294 3.97 7.63 1.57
N PHE A 295 3.89 6.44 2.16
CA PHE A 295 3.10 6.12 3.34
C PHE A 295 4.01 6.00 4.56
N CYS A 296 3.74 6.75 5.62
CA CYS A 296 4.46 6.63 6.89
C CYS A 296 3.66 7.17 8.07
N THR A 297 4.14 6.94 9.30
CA THR A 297 3.55 7.63 10.46
C THR A 297 3.99 9.10 10.46
N VAL A 298 3.18 9.97 11.05
CA VAL A 298 3.52 11.41 11.20
C VAL A 298 4.88 11.62 11.86
N SER A 299 5.25 10.79 12.85
CA SER A 299 6.58 10.85 13.46
C SER A 299 7.72 10.41 12.53
N SER A 300 7.45 9.42 11.66
CA SER A 300 8.45 8.86 10.75
C SER A 300 8.74 9.79 9.57
N SER A 301 7.81 10.70 9.23
CA SER A 301 7.99 11.67 8.15
C SER A 301 9.21 12.59 8.38
N SER A 302 9.69 12.73 9.61
CA SER A 302 10.96 13.41 9.94
C SER A 302 12.18 12.86 9.16
N LYS A 303 12.11 11.61 8.66
CA LYS A 303 13.15 10.98 7.84
C LYS A 303 13.03 11.31 6.34
N VAL A 304 11.96 11.98 5.92
CA VAL A 304 11.75 12.47 4.56
C VAL A 304 12.28 13.90 4.53
N THR A 305 13.54 14.09 4.14
CA THR A 305 14.18 15.41 4.22
C THR A 305 14.35 16.08 2.86
N SER A 306 14.52 15.31 1.79
CA SER A 306 15.08 15.81 0.52
C SER A 306 14.28 15.43 -0.71
N ASN A 307 13.10 14.80 -0.56
CA ASN A 307 12.27 14.43 -1.69
C ASN A 307 11.50 15.66 -2.22
N LYS A 308 11.98 16.20 -3.35
CA LYS A 308 11.41 17.38 -4.02
C LYS A 308 10.11 17.12 -4.78
N LYS A 309 9.70 15.86 -4.93
CA LYS A 309 8.48 15.49 -5.67
C LYS A 309 7.22 15.60 -4.83
N LEU A 310 7.35 15.60 -3.49
CA LEU A 310 6.23 15.57 -2.57
C LEU A 310 5.70 16.98 -2.35
N GLU A 311 4.71 17.35 -3.16
CA GLU A 311 4.08 18.67 -3.12
C GLU A 311 2.76 18.68 -2.34
N LEU A 312 2.15 17.50 -2.13
CA LEU A 312 0.93 17.32 -1.34
C LEU A 312 1.19 16.51 -0.06
N LEU A 313 0.66 16.98 1.06
CA LEU A 313 0.54 16.22 2.32
C LEU A 313 -0.90 15.76 2.52
N VAL A 314 -1.11 14.48 2.78
CA VAL A 314 -2.40 13.92 3.20
C VAL A 314 -2.23 13.32 4.59
N VAL A 315 -3.03 13.75 5.56
CA VAL A 315 -2.99 13.23 6.92
C VAL A 315 -4.32 12.56 7.25
N ASP A 316 -4.30 11.23 7.36
CA ASP A 316 -5.44 10.46 7.86
C ASP A 316 -5.50 10.53 9.39
N GLU A 317 -6.70 10.43 9.97
CA GLU A 317 -6.95 10.53 11.41
C GLU A 317 -6.29 11.77 12.06
N ALA A 318 -6.27 12.90 11.34
CA ALA A 318 -5.61 14.13 11.76
C ALA A 318 -6.15 14.71 13.08
N ALA A 319 -7.41 14.40 13.42
CA ALA A 319 -8.03 14.80 14.68
C ALA A 319 -7.40 14.12 15.92
N GLN A 320 -6.72 12.98 15.75
CA GLN A 320 -6.02 12.26 16.81
C GLN A 320 -4.60 12.78 17.09
N LEU A 321 -4.09 13.69 16.26
CA LEU A 321 -2.73 14.23 16.41
C LEU A 321 -2.72 15.44 17.33
N LYS A 322 -1.61 15.62 18.04
CA LYS A 322 -1.32 16.93 18.64
C LYS A 322 -0.93 17.91 17.54
N GLU A 323 -1.22 19.20 17.73
CA GLU A 323 -0.82 20.24 16.77
C GLU A 323 0.67 20.14 16.37
N CYS A 324 1.57 19.93 17.35
CA CYS A 324 3.01 19.82 17.10
C CYS A 324 3.42 18.59 16.29
N GLU A 325 2.64 17.51 16.32
CA GLU A 325 2.92 16.30 15.54
C GLU A 325 2.63 16.56 14.06
N THR A 326 1.51 17.22 13.73
CA THR A 326 1.17 17.59 12.36
C THR A 326 2.19 18.51 11.71
N LEU A 327 2.92 19.31 12.50
CA LEU A 327 4.00 20.17 12.00
C LEU A 327 5.23 19.39 11.50
N ILE A 328 5.44 18.13 11.90
CA ILE A 328 6.60 17.33 11.49
C ILE A 328 6.65 17.18 9.96
N PRO A 329 5.62 16.64 9.27
CA PRO A 329 5.63 16.54 7.81
C PRO A 329 5.56 17.90 7.12
N LEU A 330 4.90 18.91 7.71
CA LEU A 330 4.77 20.25 7.13
C LEU A 330 6.10 21.02 6.99
N ARG A 331 7.17 20.54 7.63
CA ARG A 331 8.53 21.10 7.46
C ARG A 331 9.18 20.73 6.13
N LEU A 332 8.59 19.82 5.35
CA LEU A 332 9.17 19.40 4.08
C LEU A 332 9.10 20.56 3.06
N PRO A 333 10.24 21.08 2.55
CA PRO A 333 10.26 22.32 1.77
C PRO A 333 9.49 22.27 0.44
N ALA A 334 9.27 21.07 -0.10
CA ALA A 334 8.55 20.90 -1.37
C ALA A 334 7.03 20.96 -1.22
N LEU A 335 6.50 20.84 0.00
CA LEU A 335 5.06 20.83 0.22
C LEU A 335 4.46 22.20 -0.09
N LYS A 336 3.44 22.18 -0.95
CA LYS A 336 2.62 23.35 -1.28
C LYS A 336 1.21 23.21 -0.76
N HIS A 337 0.70 21.98 -0.65
CA HIS A 337 -0.69 21.69 -0.33
C HIS A 337 -0.80 20.67 0.80
N ALA A 338 -1.84 20.78 1.62
CA ALA A 338 -2.12 19.83 2.68
C ALA A 338 -3.62 19.53 2.79
N ILE A 339 -3.96 18.26 3.01
CA ILE A 339 -5.32 17.80 3.26
C ILE A 339 -5.31 17.05 4.59
N LEU A 340 -6.07 17.56 5.55
CA LEU A 340 -6.25 16.93 6.86
C LEU A 340 -7.61 16.24 6.86
N ILE A 341 -7.61 14.93 7.09
CA ILE A 341 -8.83 14.11 7.16
C ILE A 341 -8.97 13.62 8.58
N GLY A 342 -10.13 13.80 9.20
CA GLY A 342 -10.34 13.40 10.57
C GLY A 342 -11.77 13.58 11.05
N ASP A 343 -11.96 13.36 12.35
CA ASP A 343 -13.22 13.60 13.04
C ASP A 343 -12.95 14.05 14.48
N GLU A 344 -13.17 15.33 14.74
CA GLU A 344 -13.05 15.97 16.05
C GLU A 344 -14.11 15.47 17.05
N CYS A 345 -15.17 14.79 16.60
CA CYS A 345 -16.15 14.15 17.47
C CYS A 345 -15.69 12.75 17.95
N GLN A 346 -14.56 12.24 17.45
CA GLN A 346 -13.92 11.00 17.91
C GLN A 346 -12.71 11.29 18.81
N LEU A 347 -11.92 10.26 19.18
CA LEU A 347 -10.87 10.39 20.19
C LEU A 347 -9.83 11.46 19.79
N PRO A 348 -9.46 12.35 20.72
CA PRO A 348 -8.38 13.31 20.52
C PRO A 348 -7.03 12.64 20.78
N ALA A 349 -5.95 13.42 20.68
CA ALA A 349 -4.63 12.93 21.05
C ALA A 349 -4.56 12.50 22.52
N THR A 350 -3.89 11.38 22.79
CA THR A 350 -3.66 10.92 24.16
C THR A 350 -2.71 11.87 24.89
N VAL A 351 -3.21 12.49 25.97
CA VAL A 351 -2.42 13.30 26.91
C VAL A 351 -2.62 12.72 28.30
N VAL A 352 -1.53 12.39 28.99
CA VAL A 352 -1.59 11.79 30.34
C VAL A 352 -1.63 12.88 31.41
N SER A 353 -0.74 13.87 31.30
CA SER A 353 -0.63 14.98 32.25
C SER A 353 -1.91 15.81 32.30
N LYS A 354 -2.44 16.01 33.51
CA LYS A 354 -3.63 16.85 33.75
C LYS A 354 -3.37 18.31 33.37
N VAL A 355 -2.21 18.86 33.76
CA VAL A 355 -1.78 20.22 33.39
C VAL A 355 -1.79 20.41 31.87
N CYS A 356 -1.30 19.43 31.11
CA CYS A 356 -1.31 19.51 29.65
C CYS A 356 -2.73 19.40 29.06
N LYS A 357 -3.65 18.63 29.67
CA LYS A 357 -5.05 18.59 29.25
C LYS A 357 -5.73 19.93 29.47
N ASP A 358 -5.49 20.53 30.63
CA ASP A 358 -6.09 21.81 31.00
C ASP A 358 -5.56 22.95 30.11
N ALA A 359 -4.31 22.84 29.66
CA ALA A 359 -3.71 23.71 28.64
C ALA A 359 -4.10 23.37 27.17
N LEU A 360 -5.05 22.44 26.95
CA LEU A 360 -5.50 21.99 25.63
C LEU A 360 -4.37 21.45 24.72
N PHE A 361 -3.29 20.90 25.28
CA PHE A 361 -2.17 20.35 24.52
C PHE A 361 -2.58 19.19 23.59
N GLY A 362 -3.67 18.50 23.92
CA GLY A 362 -4.25 17.42 23.11
C GLY A 362 -5.10 17.90 21.93
N ARG A 363 -5.33 19.21 21.78
CA ARG A 363 -6.05 19.75 20.62
C ARG A 363 -5.24 19.47 19.36
N SER A 364 -5.94 19.05 18.32
CA SER A 364 -5.35 18.80 17.00
C SER A 364 -5.36 20.05 16.14
N LEU A 365 -4.49 20.08 15.12
CA LEU A 365 -4.52 21.14 14.12
C LEU A 365 -5.88 21.18 13.39
N PHE A 366 -6.47 20.01 13.14
CA PHE A 366 -7.81 19.87 12.57
C PHE A 366 -8.85 20.58 13.44
N ALA A 367 -8.90 20.28 14.73
CA ALA A 367 -9.85 20.87 15.67
C ALA A 367 -9.65 22.40 15.81
N ARG A 368 -8.39 22.87 15.86
CA ARG A 368 -8.09 24.30 15.92
C ARG A 368 -8.61 25.04 14.67
N LEU A 369 -8.31 24.55 13.48
CA LEU A 369 -8.76 25.18 12.24
C LEU A 369 -10.28 25.17 12.14
N SER A 370 -10.94 24.07 12.52
CA SER A 370 -12.39 24.03 12.62
C SER A 370 -12.95 25.10 13.56
N SER A 371 -12.33 25.32 14.73
CA SER A 371 -12.79 26.33 15.69
C SER A 371 -12.60 27.78 15.20
N LEU A 372 -11.68 27.98 14.25
CA LEU A 372 -11.43 29.27 13.59
C LEU A 372 -12.34 29.51 12.38
N GLY A 373 -13.28 28.60 12.10
CA GLY A 373 -14.23 28.73 10.99
C GLY A 373 -13.66 28.33 9.63
N HIS A 374 -12.54 27.60 9.57
CA HIS A 374 -12.09 27.00 8.30
C HIS A 374 -13.15 26.03 7.78
N GLU A 375 -13.47 26.16 6.49
CA GLU A 375 -14.42 25.29 5.82
C GLU A 375 -13.95 23.83 5.85
N LYS A 376 -14.91 22.92 6.07
CA LYS A 376 -14.69 21.47 6.10
C LYS A 376 -15.63 20.79 5.13
N TYR A 377 -15.08 19.95 4.27
CA TYR A 377 -15.88 19.08 3.41
C TYR A 377 -16.40 17.89 4.22
N LEU A 378 -17.71 17.87 4.49
CA LEU A 378 -18.36 16.79 5.23
C LEU A 378 -18.62 15.58 4.33
N LEU A 379 -18.11 14.41 4.71
CA LEU A 379 -18.55 13.13 4.15
C LEU A 379 -19.84 12.71 4.87
N ASN A 380 -20.98 12.85 4.22
CA ASN A 380 -22.28 12.80 4.91
C ASN A 380 -23.01 11.45 4.86
N MET A 381 -22.49 10.45 4.14
CA MET A 381 -23.16 9.15 3.99
C MET A 381 -22.36 8.03 4.66
N GLN A 382 -22.98 7.29 5.58
CA GLN A 382 -22.36 6.19 6.32
C GLN A 382 -22.74 4.81 5.75
N TYR A 383 -21.77 3.90 5.68
CA TYR A 383 -21.86 2.58 5.05
C TYR A 383 -21.66 1.41 6.02
N ARG A 384 -21.63 1.69 7.34
CA ARG A 384 -21.23 0.73 8.37
C ARG A 384 -22.43 0.24 9.18
N MET A 385 -23.04 1.18 9.90
CA MET A 385 -23.99 0.90 10.97
C MET A 385 -25.37 0.61 10.39
N HIS A 386 -26.11 -0.28 11.03
CA HIS A 386 -27.55 -0.36 10.82
C HIS A 386 -28.22 0.99 11.19
N PRO A 387 -29.28 1.45 10.47
CA PRO A 387 -29.95 2.72 10.75
C PRO A 387 -30.36 2.92 12.22
N SER A 388 -30.87 1.87 12.88
CA SER A 388 -31.24 1.96 14.30
C SER A 388 -30.06 2.24 15.24
N ILE A 389 -28.83 1.90 14.83
CA ILE A 389 -27.60 2.18 15.57
C ILE A 389 -27.11 3.59 15.24
N SER A 390 -27.16 4.01 13.97
CA SER A 390 -26.64 5.31 13.53
C SER A 390 -27.47 6.50 14.01
N ILE A 391 -28.78 6.34 14.25
CA ILE A 391 -29.69 7.42 14.68
C ILE A 391 -29.17 8.17 15.90
N PHE A 392 -28.78 7.47 16.97
CA PHE A 392 -28.36 8.12 18.21
C PHE A 392 -27.04 8.89 18.05
N PRO A 393 -25.95 8.30 17.49
CA PRO A 393 -24.74 9.07 17.23
C PRO A 393 -24.97 10.25 16.28
N ASN A 394 -25.80 10.08 15.25
CA ASN A 394 -26.10 11.14 14.30
C ASN A 394 -26.75 12.35 14.97
N SER A 395 -27.79 12.14 15.78
CA SER A 395 -28.46 13.22 16.51
C SER A 395 -27.57 13.82 17.60
N SER A 396 -26.82 12.98 18.33
CA SER A 396 -26.11 13.40 19.55
C SER A 396 -24.74 14.01 19.30
N PHE A 397 -24.07 13.68 18.18
CA PHE A 397 -22.71 14.16 17.88
C PHE A 397 -22.59 14.89 16.55
N TYR A 398 -23.46 14.61 15.57
CA TYR A 398 -23.33 15.09 14.20
C TYR A 398 -24.50 15.97 13.73
N GLY A 399 -25.38 16.40 14.64
CA GLY A 399 -26.46 17.33 14.35
C GLY A 399 -27.47 16.84 13.29
N GLY A 400 -27.61 15.53 13.12
CA GLY A 400 -28.51 14.95 12.10
C GLY A 400 -28.00 15.04 10.66
N GLN A 401 -26.73 15.42 10.45
CA GLN A 401 -26.18 15.62 9.11
C GLN A 401 -25.78 14.33 8.38
N LEU A 402 -25.83 13.16 9.05
CA LEU A 402 -25.49 11.88 8.45
C LEU A 402 -26.70 11.19 7.80
N LEU A 403 -26.44 10.54 6.67
CA LEU A 403 -27.35 9.72 5.90
C LEU A 403 -26.89 8.26 5.93
N ASP A 404 -27.84 7.33 5.97
CA ASP A 404 -27.54 5.91 5.84
C ASP A 404 -27.49 5.51 4.36
N ALA A 405 -26.43 4.80 3.95
CA ALA A 405 -26.29 4.34 2.58
C ALA A 405 -27.32 3.23 2.24
N PRO A 406 -27.74 3.09 0.97
CA PRO A 406 -28.64 2.00 0.56
C PRO A 406 -28.12 0.61 0.96
N SER A 407 -26.80 0.41 0.94
CA SER A 407 -26.17 -0.87 1.34
C SER A 407 -26.49 -1.30 2.77
N VAL A 408 -26.71 -0.36 3.70
CA VAL A 408 -27.02 -0.70 5.11
C VAL A 408 -28.52 -0.77 5.39
N MET A 409 -29.35 -0.33 4.43
CA MET A 409 -30.81 -0.39 4.51
C MET A 409 -31.37 -1.71 3.94
N GLN A 410 -30.58 -2.41 3.12
CA GLN A 410 -30.93 -3.71 2.52
C GLN A 410 -31.13 -4.81 3.57
N LYS A 411 -32.04 -5.76 3.29
CA LYS A 411 -32.41 -6.85 4.22
C LYS A 411 -31.20 -7.73 4.58
N GLU A 412 -30.26 -7.90 3.66
CA GLU A 412 -29.03 -8.68 3.84
C GLU A 412 -28.10 -8.08 4.90
N HIS A 413 -28.16 -6.75 5.11
CA HIS A 413 -27.42 -6.04 6.14
C HIS A 413 -28.17 -6.02 7.49
N GLN A 414 -29.49 -6.20 7.48
CA GLN A 414 -30.34 -6.30 8.68
C GLN A 414 -30.27 -7.69 9.33
N LYS A 415 -29.06 -8.23 9.51
CA LYS A 415 -28.86 -9.55 10.12
C LYS A 415 -29.36 -9.56 11.57
N LYS A 416 -30.38 -10.35 11.84
CA LYS A 416 -30.85 -10.65 13.21
C LYS A 416 -30.18 -11.92 13.70
N TYR A 417 -29.19 -11.78 14.56
CA TYR A 417 -28.46 -12.91 15.14
C TYR A 417 -29.19 -13.59 16.31
N LEU A 418 -30.31 -13.01 16.77
CA LEU A 418 -31.18 -13.56 17.81
C LEU A 418 -32.62 -13.63 17.27
N PRO A 419 -33.32 -14.78 17.37
CA PRO A 419 -34.74 -14.89 17.11
C PRO A 419 -35.50 -14.42 18.36
N GLY A 420 -35.84 -13.13 18.42
CA GLY A 420 -36.65 -12.56 19.51
C GLY A 420 -35.90 -11.59 20.43
N SER A 421 -36.45 -11.35 21.62
CA SER A 421 -35.85 -10.46 22.62
C SER A 421 -34.58 -11.07 23.22
N MET A 422 -33.54 -10.24 23.37
CA MET A 422 -32.21 -10.66 23.86
C MET A 422 -32.24 -11.23 25.29
N PHE A 423 -33.23 -10.84 26.09
CA PHE A 423 -33.36 -11.22 27.48
C PHE A 423 -34.69 -11.95 27.75
N GLY A 424 -35.22 -12.65 26.74
CA GLY A 424 -36.30 -13.61 26.97
C GLY A 424 -35.83 -14.75 27.88
N THR A 425 -36.76 -15.49 28.49
CA THR A 425 -36.45 -16.66 29.34
C THR A 425 -35.59 -17.71 28.63
N TYR A 426 -35.70 -17.80 27.31
CA TYR A 426 -34.77 -18.53 26.45
C TYR A 426 -34.41 -17.68 25.23
N SER A 427 -33.12 -17.51 24.97
CA SER A 427 -32.61 -16.85 23.76
C SER A 427 -31.66 -17.79 23.04
N PHE A 428 -32.01 -18.20 21.82
CA PHE A 428 -31.20 -19.08 20.99
C PHE A 428 -30.30 -18.26 20.05
N PHE A 429 -29.03 -18.63 19.93
CA PHE A 429 -28.13 -18.03 18.95
C PHE A 429 -28.00 -19.00 17.77
N ASN A 430 -28.67 -18.71 16.64
CA ASN A 430 -28.58 -19.57 15.46
C ASN A 430 -27.25 -19.35 14.74
N ILE A 431 -26.35 -20.33 14.86
CA ILE A 431 -25.01 -20.30 14.24
C ILE A 431 -25.06 -20.81 12.79
N GLU A 432 -26.03 -21.66 12.45
CA GLU A 432 -26.07 -22.39 11.17
C GLU A 432 -26.51 -21.53 9.97
N ASP A 433 -27.36 -20.52 10.18
CA ASP A 433 -27.79 -19.60 9.11
C ASP A 433 -26.66 -18.69 8.60
N THR A 434 -25.54 -18.59 9.33
CA THR A 434 -24.48 -17.63 9.01
C THR A 434 -23.27 -18.26 8.30
N CYS A 435 -22.92 -19.50 8.63
CA CYS A 435 -21.80 -20.22 8.01
C CYS A 435 -22.18 -20.95 6.71
N SER A 436 -23.45 -21.31 6.52
CA SER A 436 -23.91 -22.12 5.38
C SER A 436 -23.96 -21.34 4.04
N LYS A 437 -24.14 -20.02 4.06
CA LYS A 437 -24.19 -19.18 2.84
C LYS A 437 -22.90 -18.42 2.53
N THR A 438 -22.05 -18.20 3.52
CA THR A 438 -20.75 -17.55 3.34
C THR A 438 -19.74 -18.21 4.26
N MET A 439 -18.64 -18.75 3.71
CA MET A 439 -17.47 -19.29 4.46
C MET A 439 -16.74 -18.24 5.33
N LYS A 440 -17.41 -17.16 5.77
CA LYS A 440 -16.85 -16.08 6.59
C LYS A 440 -17.25 -16.25 8.05
N LYS A 441 -16.24 -16.19 8.93
CA LYS A 441 -16.43 -16.12 10.39
C LYS A 441 -17.13 -14.81 10.77
N VAL A 442 -18.12 -14.87 11.66
CA VAL A 442 -18.75 -13.69 12.26
C VAL A 442 -17.80 -13.08 13.27
N THR A 443 -17.65 -11.75 13.24
CA THR A 443 -16.74 -11.07 14.15
C THR A 443 -17.47 -10.38 15.30
N VAL A 444 -16.94 -10.54 16.51
CA VAL A 444 -17.52 -10.01 17.75
C VAL A 444 -16.48 -9.18 18.49
N GLY A 445 -16.78 -7.92 18.75
CA GLY A 445 -15.95 -7.04 19.56
C GLY A 445 -16.52 -6.81 20.94
N VAL A 446 -15.73 -7.04 21.99
CA VAL A 446 -16.06 -6.65 23.36
C VAL A 446 -15.27 -5.40 23.72
N ILE A 447 -15.98 -4.30 23.95
CA ILE A 447 -15.41 -2.99 24.27
C ILE A 447 -15.61 -2.71 25.75
N CYS A 448 -14.54 -2.31 26.44
CA CYS A 448 -14.60 -1.88 27.84
C CYS A 448 -13.81 -0.57 28.04
N PRO A 449 -14.33 0.44 28.76
CA PRO A 449 -13.58 1.67 29.04
C PRO A 449 -12.34 1.46 29.93
N TYR A 450 -12.27 0.36 30.69
CA TYR A 450 -11.25 0.12 31.71
C TYR A 450 -10.39 -1.10 31.37
N SER A 451 -9.06 -0.93 31.37
CA SER A 451 -8.08 -1.97 31.06
C SER A 451 -8.15 -3.19 31.99
N ALA A 452 -8.47 -2.98 33.27
CA ALA A 452 -8.67 -4.08 34.22
C ALA A 452 -9.82 -5.01 33.79
N GLN A 453 -10.92 -4.45 33.28
CA GLN A 453 -12.05 -5.25 32.78
C GLN A 453 -11.66 -6.01 31.50
N VAL A 454 -10.91 -5.37 30.60
CA VAL A 454 -10.39 -6.02 29.39
C VAL A 454 -9.59 -7.27 29.77
N LEU A 455 -8.64 -7.14 30.70
CA LEU A 455 -7.82 -8.25 31.17
C LEU A 455 -8.65 -9.35 31.85
N ALA A 456 -9.59 -8.96 32.74
CA ALA A 456 -10.45 -9.92 33.44
C ALA A 456 -11.34 -10.74 32.48
N ILE A 457 -11.89 -10.10 31.44
CA ILE A 457 -12.68 -10.79 30.42
C ILE A 457 -11.76 -11.69 29.57
N GLN A 458 -10.60 -11.19 29.13
CA GLN A 458 -9.65 -11.98 28.35
C GLN A 458 -9.19 -13.23 29.12
N GLU A 459 -8.93 -13.11 30.41
CA GLU A 459 -8.51 -14.24 31.26
C GLU A 459 -9.61 -15.31 31.38
N LYS A 460 -10.85 -14.90 31.62
CA LYS A 460 -12.01 -15.82 31.70
C LYS A 460 -12.28 -16.50 30.37
N LEU A 461 -12.13 -15.80 29.26
CA LEU A 461 -12.43 -16.31 27.92
C LEU A 461 -11.25 -17.07 27.28
N ARG A 462 -10.05 -17.04 27.89
CA ARG A 462 -8.82 -17.63 27.33
C ARG A 462 -8.93 -19.11 26.98
N LYS A 463 -9.71 -19.89 27.74
CA LYS A 463 -9.88 -21.34 27.55
C LYS A 463 -11.08 -21.70 26.66
N ILE A 464 -11.90 -20.73 26.27
CA ILE A 464 -13.12 -20.96 25.51
C ILE A 464 -12.81 -20.91 24.02
N LYS A 465 -13.19 -21.96 23.29
CA LYS A 465 -13.14 -21.98 21.83
C LYS A 465 -14.49 -21.55 21.28
N PHE A 466 -14.54 -20.41 20.62
CA PHE A 466 -15.79 -19.82 20.10
C PHE A 466 -16.23 -20.36 18.73
N GLY A 467 -15.73 -21.55 18.34
CA GLY A 467 -16.09 -22.20 17.07
C GLY A 467 -15.95 -21.26 15.85
N PRO A 468 -17.06 -20.91 15.16
CA PRO A 468 -17.04 -20.06 13.98
C PRO A 468 -16.92 -18.56 14.27
N LEU A 469 -16.92 -18.12 15.53
CA LEU A 469 -16.80 -16.72 15.90
C LEU A 469 -15.34 -16.28 16.02
N SER A 470 -15.06 -15.04 15.60
CA SER A 470 -13.80 -14.36 15.88
C SER A 470 -14.04 -13.27 16.93
N VAL A 471 -13.54 -13.48 18.15
CA VAL A 471 -13.76 -12.56 19.27
C VAL A 471 -12.54 -11.68 19.52
N LYS A 472 -12.75 -10.36 19.54
CA LYS A 472 -11.73 -9.37 19.89
C LYS A 472 -12.17 -8.63 21.16
N ILE A 473 -11.29 -8.52 22.15
CA ILE A 473 -11.57 -7.84 23.42
C ILE A 473 -10.52 -6.74 23.61
N SER A 474 -10.95 -5.49 23.77
CA SER A 474 -10.04 -4.34 23.90
C SER A 474 -10.73 -3.12 24.51
N SER A 475 -9.94 -2.08 24.77
CA SER A 475 -10.46 -0.79 25.22
C SER A 475 -11.11 -0.01 24.06
N VAL A 476 -11.85 1.05 24.40
CA VAL A 476 -12.43 1.99 23.42
C VAL A 476 -11.35 2.49 22.45
N ASP A 477 -10.22 2.98 22.97
CA ASP A 477 -9.06 3.45 22.21
C ASP A 477 -8.48 2.35 21.31
N GLY A 478 -8.44 1.09 21.78
CA GLY A 478 -7.95 -0.05 21.00
C GLY A 478 -8.89 -0.51 19.86
N PHE A 479 -10.12 0.00 19.81
CA PHE A 479 -11.09 -0.23 18.73
C PHE A 479 -11.20 0.95 17.74
N GLN A 480 -10.44 2.04 17.95
CA GLN A 480 -10.44 3.16 17.01
C GLN A 480 -9.99 2.71 15.61
N GLY A 481 -10.69 3.19 14.58
CA GLY A 481 -10.49 2.76 13.19
C GLY A 481 -11.03 1.35 12.85
N GLY A 482 -11.24 0.49 13.84
CA GLY A 482 -11.84 -0.83 13.67
C GLY A 482 -13.37 -0.82 13.56
N GLU A 483 -13.92 -1.98 13.17
CA GLU A 483 -15.34 -2.29 13.14
C GLU A 483 -15.53 -3.81 13.30
N GLU A 484 -16.66 -4.23 13.86
CA GLU A 484 -17.03 -5.64 13.98
C GLU A 484 -18.51 -5.84 13.64
N ASP A 485 -18.88 -7.06 13.26
CA ASP A 485 -20.28 -7.39 12.93
C ASP A 485 -21.20 -7.18 14.15
N ILE A 486 -20.73 -7.62 15.33
CA ILE A 486 -21.41 -7.48 16.61
C ILE A 486 -20.48 -6.79 17.60
N ILE A 487 -20.99 -5.80 18.35
CA ILE A 487 -20.28 -5.16 19.46
C ILE A 487 -21.02 -5.37 20.77
N ILE A 488 -20.29 -5.75 21.82
CA ILE A 488 -20.74 -5.79 23.21
C ILE A 488 -19.96 -4.72 23.97
N LEU A 489 -20.65 -3.64 24.36
CA LEU A 489 -20.11 -2.57 25.17
C LEU A 489 -20.41 -2.84 26.65
N SER A 490 -19.38 -3.11 27.45
CA SER A 490 -19.49 -3.19 28.90
C SER A 490 -19.09 -1.84 29.51
N THR A 491 -20.03 -1.13 30.14
CA THR A 491 -19.76 0.20 30.71
C THR A 491 -19.04 0.13 32.07
N VAL A 492 -19.03 -1.04 32.70
CA VAL A 492 -18.34 -1.41 33.95
C VAL A 492 -18.85 -0.68 35.21
N ARG A 493 -19.09 0.62 35.14
CA ARG A 493 -19.46 1.43 36.31
C ARG A 493 -20.85 1.04 36.82
N SER A 494 -20.89 0.70 38.10
CA SER A 494 -22.09 0.38 38.86
C SER A 494 -21.85 0.84 40.31
N ASN A 495 -22.36 2.02 40.64
CA ASN A 495 -22.24 2.64 41.96
C ASN A 495 -23.50 3.47 42.27
N SER A 496 -23.75 3.70 43.56
CA SER A 496 -24.87 4.52 44.06
C SER A 496 -24.72 6.01 43.73
N ASP A 497 -23.50 6.48 43.50
CA ASP A 497 -23.17 7.90 43.45
C ASP A 497 -23.31 8.50 42.04
N GLY A 498 -23.73 7.71 41.04
CA GLY A 498 -23.87 8.16 39.65
C GLY A 498 -22.55 8.50 38.95
N VAL A 499 -21.40 8.06 39.49
CA VAL A 499 -20.09 8.44 38.94
C VAL A 499 -19.69 7.53 37.78
N VAL A 500 -19.81 8.04 36.56
CA VAL A 500 -19.57 7.30 35.30
C VAL A 500 -18.11 7.28 34.82
N GLY A 501 -17.23 8.10 35.39
CA GLY A 501 -15.79 8.11 35.07
C GLY A 501 -15.52 8.30 33.57
N PHE A 502 -14.71 7.44 32.95
CA PHE A 502 -14.33 7.57 31.52
C PHE A 502 -15.48 7.56 30.52
N VAL A 503 -16.68 7.12 30.93
CA VAL A 503 -17.89 7.14 30.07
C VAL A 503 -18.44 8.57 29.90
N SER A 504 -18.08 9.53 30.77
CA SER A 504 -18.47 10.94 30.61
C SER A 504 -17.80 11.61 29.40
N ASP A 505 -16.75 11.01 28.87
CA ASP A 505 -16.05 11.49 27.70
C ASP A 505 -16.89 11.24 26.43
N ARG A 506 -17.47 12.33 25.90
CA ARG A 506 -18.36 12.27 24.72
C ARG A 506 -17.69 11.64 23.52
N GLN A 507 -16.41 11.89 23.29
CA GLN A 507 -15.66 11.36 22.15
C GLN A 507 -15.45 9.85 22.28
N ARG A 508 -15.09 9.36 23.47
CA ARG A 508 -14.99 7.92 23.76
C ARG A 508 -16.32 7.21 23.58
N THR A 509 -17.39 7.78 24.13
CA THR A 509 -18.75 7.24 23.99
C THR A 509 -19.16 7.17 22.52
N ASN A 510 -18.89 8.22 21.74
CA ASN A 510 -19.16 8.21 20.31
C ASN A 510 -18.40 7.09 19.57
N VAL A 511 -17.09 6.90 19.81
CA VAL A 511 -16.40 5.80 19.10
C VAL A 511 -16.90 4.44 19.55
N ALA A 512 -17.19 4.23 20.84
CA ALA A 512 -17.72 2.97 21.37
C ALA A 512 -19.06 2.60 20.71
N LEU A 513 -19.96 3.57 20.52
CA LEU A 513 -21.28 3.35 19.92
C LEU A 513 -21.25 3.14 18.39
N THR A 514 -20.14 3.48 17.73
CA THR A 514 -20.04 3.51 16.25
C THR A 514 -19.12 2.43 15.67
N ARG A 515 -18.81 1.38 16.46
CA ARG A 515 -17.99 0.24 16.01
C ARG A 515 -18.80 -0.92 15.41
N ALA A 516 -20.10 -1.00 15.70
CA ALA A 516 -20.96 -2.10 15.26
C ALA A 516 -21.43 -1.93 13.82
N ARG A 517 -21.45 -3.02 13.04
CA ARG A 517 -22.06 -3.04 11.70
C ARG A 517 -23.53 -3.44 11.76
N HIS A 518 -23.84 -4.54 12.45
CA HIS A 518 -25.18 -5.12 12.46
C HIS A 518 -25.86 -5.02 13.82
N CYS A 519 -25.12 -5.26 14.91
CA CYS A 519 -25.71 -5.35 16.24
C CYS A 519 -24.81 -4.73 17.32
N LEU A 520 -25.41 -3.93 18.20
CA LEU A 520 -24.75 -3.31 19.35
C LEU A 520 -25.50 -3.66 20.63
N TRP A 521 -24.81 -4.29 21.58
CA TRP A 521 -25.33 -4.62 22.91
C TRP A 521 -24.60 -3.78 23.94
N ILE A 522 -25.36 -3.17 24.84
CA ILE A 522 -24.82 -2.33 25.91
C ILE A 522 -25.18 -2.97 27.24
N LEU A 523 -24.16 -3.37 27.99
CA LEU A 523 -24.29 -3.89 29.34
C LEU A 523 -23.82 -2.82 30.33
N GLY A 524 -24.74 -2.32 31.14
CA GLY A 524 -24.47 -1.29 32.13
C GLY A 524 -25.55 -1.21 33.22
N ASN A 525 -25.26 -0.45 34.27
CA ASN A 525 -26.22 -0.16 35.33
C ASN A 525 -26.93 1.16 35.04
N THR A 526 -28.25 1.09 34.81
CA THR A 526 -29.10 2.25 34.50
C THR A 526 -29.21 3.27 35.65
N ALA A 527 -29.04 2.87 36.91
CA ALA A 527 -29.04 3.82 38.01
C ALA A 527 -27.73 4.64 38.09
N THR A 528 -26.65 4.10 37.52
CA THR A 528 -25.33 4.76 37.51
C THR A 528 -25.09 5.61 36.26
N LEU A 529 -25.60 5.17 35.11
CA LEU A 529 -25.45 5.81 33.79
C LEU A 529 -26.56 6.82 33.54
#